data_AF-A0A377WI59-F1
#
_entry.id   AF-A0A377WI59-F1
#
_cell.length_a   1.000
_cell.length_b   1.000
_cell.length_c   1.000
_cell.angle_alpha   90.00
_cell.angle_beta   90.00
_cell.angle_gamma   90.00
#
_symmetry.space_group_name_H-M   'P 1'
#
loop_
_entity.id
_entity.type
_entity.pdbx_description
1 polymer ?
#
loop_
_entity_poly.entity_id
_entity_poly.type
_entity_poly.pdbx_seq_one_letter_code
_entity_poly.pdbx_strand_id
1 'polypeptide(L)'
;MIDNITLDNLHIGCKASNKAEVIAMIGAEFKAKGYVNQECVHFLLEREHQVSTFLGNGITLPHLPKSATDIILKTGIEIYQFPDGVIWDRSNVMFIAIGVIAKEKEHIDVLKEIASIFSDELIANALSLISDKHDFLKILQHNALPIKYDTDRSSGPGRIFTPRPANMANNLILPVITSMAIITRATNVLLLA
;
A
#
# COMPACT_ATOMS: atom_id res chain seq x y z
N MET A 1 -14.62 -5.63 -6.21
CA MET A 1 -14.84 -5.40 -4.74
C MET A 1 -14.27 -4.06 -4.31
N ILE A 2 -13.31 -3.52 -5.07
CA ILE A 2 -12.70 -2.20 -4.84
C ILE A 2 -13.73 -1.07 -4.87
N ASP A 3 -14.76 -1.18 -5.72
CA ASP A 3 -15.87 -0.24 -5.78
C ASP A 3 -16.66 -0.11 -4.46
N ASN A 4 -16.58 -1.13 -3.59
CA ASN A 4 -17.27 -1.14 -2.29
C ASN A 4 -16.37 -0.68 -1.13
N ILE A 5 -15.09 -0.34 -1.41
CA ILE A 5 -14.18 0.20 -0.40
C ILE A 5 -14.63 1.63 -0.11
N THR A 6 -14.82 1.94 1.17
CA THR A 6 -15.13 3.28 1.65
C THR A 6 -14.03 3.78 2.59
N LEU A 7 -14.16 5.03 3.04
CA LEU A 7 -13.23 5.62 4.02
C LEU A 7 -13.18 4.83 5.33
N ASP A 8 -14.23 4.07 5.67
CA ASP A 8 -14.30 3.25 6.88
C ASP A 8 -13.38 2.03 6.80
N ASN A 9 -12.98 1.59 5.61
CA ASN A 9 -12.02 0.50 5.40
C ASN A 9 -10.57 0.98 5.38
N LEU A 10 -10.33 2.30 5.37
CA LEU A 10 -9.01 2.89 5.20
C LEU A 10 -8.46 3.38 6.54
N HIS A 11 -7.27 2.90 6.90
CA HIS A 11 -6.51 3.31 8.08
C HIS A 11 -5.16 3.84 7.61
N ILE A 12 -4.97 5.16 7.63
CA ILE A 12 -3.76 5.80 7.11
C ILE A 12 -2.92 6.38 8.24
N GLY A 13 -1.61 6.52 8.02
CA GLY A 13 -0.68 7.01 9.05
C GLY A 13 -0.54 6.07 10.26
N CYS A 14 -0.76 4.77 10.06
CA CYS A 14 -0.62 3.76 11.10
C CYS A 14 0.85 3.52 11.47
N LYS A 15 1.06 2.95 12.65
CA LYS A 15 2.38 2.54 13.15
C LYS A 15 2.33 1.11 13.64
N ALA A 16 3.39 0.37 13.35
CA ALA A 16 3.61 -0.98 13.86
C ALA A 16 5.12 -1.22 13.93
N SER A 17 5.54 -1.93 14.97
CA SER A 17 6.96 -2.22 15.25
C SER A 17 7.45 -3.44 14.47
N ASN A 18 6.54 -4.33 14.07
CA ASN A 18 6.86 -5.58 13.38
C ASN A 18 5.64 -6.14 12.63
N LYS A 19 5.91 -7.16 11.81
CA LYS A 19 4.90 -7.90 11.05
C LYS A 19 3.71 -8.41 11.88
N ALA A 20 3.98 -8.98 13.06
CA ALA A 20 2.93 -9.59 13.88
C ALA A 20 1.95 -8.54 14.40
N GLU A 21 2.43 -7.33 14.71
CA GLU A 21 1.59 -6.21 15.12
C GLU A 21 0.67 -5.75 13.98
N VAL A 22 1.16 -5.65 12.75
CA VAL A 22 0.32 -5.34 11.57
C VAL A 22 -0.79 -6.37 11.41
N ILE A 23 -0.46 -7.66 11.50
CA ILE A 23 -1.43 -8.75 11.37
C ILE A 23 -2.46 -8.72 12.52
N ALA A 24 -2.02 -8.40 13.73
CA ALA A 24 -2.90 -8.26 14.88
C ALA A 24 -3.88 -7.08 14.72
N MET A 25 -3.43 -5.93 14.21
CA MET A 25 -4.30 -4.78 13.91
C MET A 25 -5.40 -5.17 12.92
N ILE A 26 -5.03 -5.81 11.81
CA ILE A 26 -5.97 -6.26 10.77
C ILE A 26 -6.97 -7.26 11.34
N GLY A 27 -6.50 -8.30 12.02
CA GLY A 27 -7.37 -9.33 12.59
C GLY A 27 -8.31 -8.79 13.68
N ALA A 28 -7.85 -7.82 14.48
CA ALA A 28 -8.69 -7.14 15.47
C ALA A 28 -9.81 -6.34 14.80
N GLU A 29 -9.50 -5.60 13.74
CA GLU A 29 -10.49 -4.84 12.98
C GLU A 29 -11.52 -5.75 12.31
N PHE A 30 -11.05 -6.85 11.72
CA PHE A 30 -11.94 -7.85 11.13
C PHE A 30 -12.92 -8.44 12.15
N LYS A 31 -12.43 -8.75 13.36
CA LYS A 31 -13.29 -9.21 14.46
C LYS A 31 -14.26 -8.10 14.88
N ALA A 32 -13.78 -6.87 15.06
CA ALA A 32 -14.60 -5.73 15.47
C ALA A 32 -15.75 -5.44 14.49
N LYS A 33 -15.48 -5.55 13.18
CA LYS A 33 -16.48 -5.41 12.12
C LYS A 33 -17.32 -6.67 11.90
N GLY A 34 -17.04 -7.77 12.61
CA GLY A 34 -17.79 -9.03 12.51
C GLY A 34 -17.58 -9.77 11.19
N TYR A 35 -16.42 -9.62 10.55
CA TYR A 35 -16.03 -10.41 9.37
C TYR A 35 -15.70 -11.86 9.74
N VAL A 36 -15.16 -12.06 10.94
CA VAL A 36 -14.57 -13.31 11.41
C VAL A 36 -14.76 -13.49 12.91
N ASN A 37 -14.52 -14.71 13.41
CA ASN A 37 -14.46 -14.99 14.84
C ASN A 37 -13.10 -14.61 15.48
N GLN A 38 -12.90 -14.98 16.74
CA GLN A 38 -11.70 -14.66 17.53
C GLN A 38 -10.40 -15.35 17.07
N GLU A 39 -10.48 -16.40 16.25
CA GLU A 39 -9.32 -17.20 15.80
C GLU A 39 -8.58 -16.56 14.62
N CYS A 40 -9.13 -15.46 14.06
CA CYS A 40 -8.58 -14.83 12.85
C CYS A 40 -7.09 -14.49 12.94
N VAL A 41 -6.66 -13.84 14.03
CA VAL A 41 -5.24 -13.45 14.18
C VAL A 41 -4.33 -14.67 14.19
N HIS A 42 -4.74 -15.76 14.85
CA HIS A 42 -3.98 -17.01 14.87
C HIS A 42 -3.78 -17.56 13.46
N PHE A 43 -4.86 -17.69 12.69
CA PHE A 43 -4.79 -18.21 11.33
C PHE A 43 -4.05 -17.30 10.34
N LEU A 44 -4.17 -15.98 10.48
CA LEU A 44 -3.40 -15.03 9.65
C LEU A 44 -1.89 -15.18 9.91
N LEU A 45 -1.48 -15.30 11.18
CA LEU A 45 -0.08 -15.50 11.55
C LEU A 45 0.45 -16.85 11.05
N GLU A 46 -0.33 -17.92 11.20
CA GLU A 46 0.05 -19.26 10.70
C GLU A 46 0.25 -19.22 9.17
N ARG A 47 -0.69 -18.62 8.44
CA ARG A 47 -0.61 -18.48 6.98
C ARG A 47 0.64 -17.71 6.55
N GLU A 48 0.93 -16.62 7.22
CA GLU A 48 2.09 -15.78 6.93
C GLU A 48 3.41 -16.50 7.24
N HIS A 49 3.46 -17.31 8.29
CA HIS A 49 4.65 -18.08 8.67
C HIS A 49 5.02 -19.15 7.63
N GLN A 50 4.03 -19.75 6.97
CA GLN A 50 4.27 -20.75 5.93
C GLN A 50 4.92 -20.13 4.68
N VAL A 51 4.32 -19.06 4.16
CA VAL A 51 4.81 -18.32 2.99
C VAL A 51 4.41 -16.87 3.15
N SER A 52 5.39 -15.98 3.02
CA SER A 52 5.17 -14.53 3.04
C SER A 52 4.02 -14.11 2.13
N THR A 53 3.10 -13.29 2.64
CA THR A 53 2.03 -12.67 1.84
C THR A 53 2.44 -11.33 1.23
N PHE A 54 3.74 -11.03 1.21
CA PHE A 54 4.30 -9.89 0.49
C PHE A 54 4.19 -10.09 -1.03
N LEU A 55 3.73 -9.07 -1.76
CA LEU A 55 3.48 -9.14 -3.20
C LEU A 55 4.50 -8.37 -4.06
N GLY A 56 5.28 -7.48 -3.45
CA GLY A 56 6.09 -6.49 -4.15
C GLY A 56 5.65 -5.06 -3.86
N ASN A 57 6.45 -4.07 -4.28
CA ASN A 57 6.15 -2.64 -4.18
C ASN A 57 5.74 -2.16 -2.77
N GLY A 58 6.23 -2.83 -1.72
CA GLY A 58 5.87 -2.50 -0.34
C GLY A 58 4.48 -2.95 0.10
N ILE A 59 3.86 -3.90 -0.61
CA ILE A 59 2.48 -4.31 -0.38
C ILE A 59 2.43 -5.74 0.16
N THR A 60 1.57 -5.96 1.16
CA THR A 60 1.21 -7.28 1.65
C THR A 60 -0.29 -7.49 1.59
N LEU A 61 -0.70 -8.75 1.45
CA LEU A 61 -2.09 -9.16 1.31
C LEU A 61 -2.45 -10.25 2.35
N PRO A 62 -2.53 -9.91 3.66
CA PRO A 62 -2.86 -10.88 4.70
C PRO A 62 -4.27 -11.44 4.48
N HIS A 63 -4.36 -12.77 4.38
CA HIS A 63 -5.60 -13.50 4.15
C HIS A 63 -5.59 -14.81 4.95
N LEU A 64 -6.78 -15.36 5.20
CA LEU A 64 -6.89 -16.63 5.89
C LEU A 64 -6.39 -17.80 5.02
N PRO A 65 -5.81 -18.85 5.63
CA PRO A 65 -5.51 -20.08 4.91
C PRO A 65 -6.81 -20.74 4.43
N LYS A 66 -6.73 -21.53 3.35
CA LYS A 66 -7.90 -22.21 2.76
C LYS A 66 -8.63 -23.14 3.74
N SER A 67 -7.94 -23.63 4.77
CA SER A 67 -8.49 -24.49 5.82
C SER A 67 -9.32 -23.73 6.87
N ALA A 68 -9.23 -22.40 6.93
CA ALA A 68 -9.88 -21.59 7.97
C ALA A 68 -11.10 -20.81 7.44
N THR A 69 -11.79 -21.33 6.42
CA THR A 69 -13.00 -20.68 5.88
C THR A 69 -14.17 -20.69 6.86
N ASP A 70 -14.19 -21.64 7.80
CA ASP A 70 -15.30 -21.84 8.74
C ASP A 70 -15.42 -20.70 9.76
N ILE A 71 -14.34 -19.95 9.98
CA ILE A 71 -14.35 -18.80 10.89
C ILE A 71 -14.87 -17.51 10.23
N ILE A 72 -15.15 -17.54 8.93
CA ILE A 72 -15.62 -16.39 8.15
C ILE A 72 -17.13 -16.23 8.31
N LEU A 73 -17.55 -15.10 8.87
CA LEU A 73 -18.95 -14.73 9.03
C LEU A 73 -19.46 -14.01 7.78
N LYS A 74 -18.68 -13.03 7.28
CA LYS A 74 -18.98 -12.27 6.06
C LYS A 74 -17.69 -11.78 5.39
N THR A 75 -17.76 -11.54 4.09
CA THR A 75 -16.66 -10.97 3.29
C THR A 75 -16.33 -9.54 3.76
N GLY A 76 -15.05 -9.18 3.80
CA GLY A 76 -14.57 -7.89 4.27
C GLY A 76 -13.15 -7.59 3.81
N ILE A 77 -12.83 -6.30 3.72
CA ILE A 77 -11.51 -5.78 3.34
C ILE A 77 -11.14 -4.62 4.24
N GLU A 78 -9.87 -4.57 4.65
CA GLU A 78 -9.33 -3.46 5.42
C GLU A 78 -7.94 -3.11 4.87
N ILE A 79 -7.68 -1.82 4.72
CA ILE A 79 -6.42 -1.31 4.17
C ILE A 79 -5.74 -0.45 5.22
N TYR A 80 -4.50 -0.80 5.52
CA TYR A 80 -3.64 -0.09 6.44
C TYR A 80 -2.44 0.46 5.70
N GLN A 81 -2.13 1.74 5.92
CA GLN A 81 -0.93 2.39 5.42
C GLN A 81 0.00 2.74 6.60
N PHE A 82 1.27 2.40 6.45
CA PHE A 82 2.37 2.61 7.39
C PHE A 82 3.46 3.44 6.71
N PRO A 83 3.40 4.79 6.78
CA PRO A 83 4.34 5.66 6.07
C PRO A 83 5.81 5.44 6.46
N ASP A 84 6.05 5.05 7.72
CA ASP A 84 7.40 4.77 8.26
C ASP A 84 7.96 3.42 7.79
N GLY A 85 7.12 2.59 7.15
CA GLY A 85 7.45 1.23 6.73
C GLY A 85 7.55 0.24 7.89
N VAL A 86 7.35 -1.03 7.59
CA VAL A 86 7.54 -2.16 8.53
C VAL A 86 8.41 -3.20 7.84
N ILE A 87 9.50 -3.62 8.48
CA ILE A 87 10.30 -4.74 7.98
C ILE A 87 9.41 -5.98 7.93
N TRP A 88 9.19 -6.50 6.74
CA TRP A 88 8.33 -7.66 6.53
C TRP A 88 9.15 -8.94 6.48
N ASP A 89 10.28 -8.95 5.77
CA ASP A 89 11.23 -10.05 5.81
C ASP A 89 12.65 -9.53 5.62
N ARG A 90 13.62 -10.42 5.37
CA ARG A 90 15.04 -10.04 5.26
C ARG A 90 15.31 -9.02 4.13
N SER A 91 14.47 -8.97 3.11
CA SER A 91 14.67 -8.17 1.90
C SER A 91 13.58 -7.13 1.68
N ASN A 92 12.44 -7.25 2.37
CA ASN A 92 11.24 -6.49 2.06
C ASN A 92 10.80 -5.58 3.21
N VAL A 93 10.46 -4.35 2.86
CA VAL A 93 9.78 -3.37 3.73
C VAL A 93 8.38 -3.16 3.19
N MET A 94 7.38 -3.27 4.06
CA MET A 94 5.97 -3.09 3.76
C MET A 94 5.52 -1.68 4.17
N PHE A 95 4.78 -1.00 3.31
CA PHE A 95 4.13 0.28 3.57
C PHE A 95 2.60 0.18 3.55
N ILE A 96 2.02 -0.81 2.86
CA ILE A 96 0.57 -0.99 2.82
C ILE A 96 0.24 -2.46 3.06
N ALA A 97 -0.68 -2.70 3.98
CA ALA A 97 -1.26 -4.01 4.23
C ALA A 97 -2.74 -4.00 3.84
N ILE A 98 -3.12 -4.96 3.02
CA ILE A 98 -4.48 -5.11 2.54
C ILE A 98 -5.01 -6.42 3.08
N GLY A 99 -5.75 -6.37 4.18
CA GLY A 99 -6.39 -7.54 4.72
C GLY A 99 -7.59 -7.90 3.85
N VAL A 100 -7.71 -9.17 3.45
CA VAL A 100 -8.92 -9.68 2.76
C VAL A 100 -9.47 -10.93 3.45
N ILE A 101 -10.76 -10.88 3.77
CA ILE A 101 -11.55 -12.04 4.21
C ILE A 101 -12.65 -12.25 3.18
N ALA A 102 -12.73 -13.44 2.58
CA ALA A 102 -13.83 -13.79 1.68
C ALA A 102 -14.12 -15.28 1.74
N LYS A 103 -15.40 -15.64 1.57
CA LYS A 103 -15.82 -17.04 1.48
C LYS A 103 -15.51 -17.59 0.08
N GLU A 104 -15.01 -18.81 0.01
CA GLU A 104 -14.81 -19.56 -1.26
C GLU A 104 -14.08 -18.76 -2.35
N LYS A 105 -14.35 -19.00 -3.65
CA LYS A 105 -13.58 -18.47 -4.79
C LYS A 105 -13.54 -16.94 -4.90
N GLU A 106 -14.37 -16.21 -4.17
CA GLU A 106 -14.38 -14.73 -4.15
C GLU A 106 -13.03 -14.15 -3.72
N HIS A 107 -12.28 -14.82 -2.83
CA HIS A 107 -10.96 -14.30 -2.43
C HIS A 107 -10.03 -14.15 -3.64
N ILE A 108 -9.98 -15.14 -4.53
CA ILE A 108 -8.99 -15.12 -5.62
C ILE A 108 -9.19 -13.94 -6.55
N ASP A 109 -10.43 -13.60 -6.90
CA ASP A 109 -10.68 -12.53 -7.85
C ASP A 109 -10.46 -11.15 -7.21
N VAL A 110 -10.79 -10.99 -5.92
CA VAL A 110 -10.46 -9.79 -5.14
C VAL A 110 -8.95 -9.62 -5.01
N LEU A 111 -8.23 -10.70 -4.68
CA LEU A 111 -6.78 -10.69 -4.54
C LEU A 111 -6.11 -10.33 -5.88
N LYS A 112 -6.63 -10.81 -7.03
CA LYS A 112 -6.13 -10.44 -8.37
C LYS A 112 -6.37 -8.96 -8.68
N GLU A 113 -7.56 -8.45 -8.41
CA GLU A 113 -7.92 -7.05 -8.65
C GLU A 113 -6.97 -6.13 -7.88
N ILE A 114 -6.78 -6.41 -6.59
CA ILE A 114 -5.84 -5.68 -5.72
C ILE A 114 -4.41 -5.83 -6.23
N ALA A 115 -3.94 -7.05 -6.45
CA ALA A 115 -2.57 -7.28 -6.95
C ALA A 115 -2.30 -6.56 -8.27
N SER A 116 -3.31 -6.41 -9.14
CA SER A 116 -3.18 -5.67 -10.40
C SER A 116 -2.94 -4.18 -10.17
N ILE A 117 -3.71 -3.53 -9.30
CA ILE A 117 -3.54 -2.09 -9.02
C ILE A 117 -2.18 -1.81 -8.41
N PHE A 118 -1.78 -2.66 -7.46
CA PHE A 118 -0.53 -2.50 -6.72
C PHE A 118 0.70 -3.03 -7.47
N SER A 119 0.54 -3.58 -8.68
CA SER A 119 1.66 -3.93 -9.55
C SER A 119 2.34 -2.70 -10.18
N ASP A 120 1.64 -1.56 -10.25
CA ASP A 120 2.21 -0.28 -10.65
C ASP A 120 2.97 0.35 -9.47
N GLU A 121 4.30 0.41 -9.60
CA GLU A 121 5.20 0.96 -8.58
C GLU A 121 4.91 2.45 -8.30
N LEU A 122 4.54 3.24 -9.30
CA LEU A 122 4.23 4.66 -9.10
C LEU A 122 2.95 4.83 -8.26
N ILE A 123 1.95 3.99 -8.51
CA ILE A 123 0.71 3.99 -7.72
C ILE A 123 0.97 3.52 -6.30
N ALA A 124 1.71 2.42 -6.12
CA ALA A 124 2.07 1.91 -4.81
C ALA A 124 2.85 2.95 -3.98
N ASN A 125 3.84 3.61 -4.58
CA ASN A 125 4.62 4.67 -3.95
C ASN A 125 3.79 5.92 -3.63
N ALA A 126 2.86 6.31 -4.50
CA ALA A 126 1.97 7.44 -4.22
C ALA A 126 1.04 7.12 -3.04
N LEU A 127 0.46 5.91 -3.02
CA LEU A 127 -0.42 5.46 -1.96
C LEU A 127 0.31 5.30 -0.63
N SER A 128 1.61 5.00 -0.60
CA SER A 128 2.38 4.90 0.66
C SER A 128 2.68 6.26 1.30
N LEU A 129 2.64 7.35 0.53
CA LEU A 129 2.98 8.71 0.98
C LEU A 129 1.77 9.62 1.19
N ILE A 130 0.59 9.23 0.70
CA ILE A 130 -0.62 10.04 0.82
C ILE A 130 -1.06 10.20 2.27
N SER A 131 -1.46 11.42 2.64
CA SER A 131 -1.94 11.75 3.98
C SER A 131 -3.44 12.05 4.05
N ASP A 132 -4.15 12.08 2.91
CA ASP A 132 -5.59 12.26 2.85
C ASP A 132 -6.30 10.98 2.38
N LYS A 133 -7.32 10.54 3.14
CA LYS A 133 -8.05 9.29 2.85
C LYS A 133 -8.88 9.39 1.57
N HIS A 134 -9.37 10.57 1.19
CA HIS A 134 -10.17 10.74 -0.03
C HIS A 134 -9.28 10.65 -1.27
N ASP A 135 -8.11 11.28 -1.24
CA ASP A 135 -7.11 11.14 -2.30
C ASP A 135 -6.63 9.69 -2.43
N PHE A 136 -6.40 9.00 -1.30
CA PHE A 136 -6.08 7.57 -1.31
C PHE A 136 -7.17 6.77 -2.03
N LEU A 137 -8.42 6.94 -1.61
CA LEU A 137 -9.56 6.20 -2.15
C LEU A 137 -9.75 6.50 -3.64
N LYS A 138 -9.58 7.75 -4.05
CA LYS A 138 -9.69 8.18 -5.44
C LYS A 138 -8.65 7.48 -6.32
N ILE A 139 -7.39 7.43 -5.89
CA ILE A 139 -6.34 6.72 -6.63
C ILE A 139 -6.64 5.24 -6.69
N LEU A 140 -7.01 4.63 -5.56
CA LEU A 140 -7.32 3.22 -5.47
C LEU A 140 -8.46 2.81 -6.43
N GLN A 141 -9.52 3.62 -6.53
CA GLN A 141 -10.68 3.29 -7.35
C GLN A 141 -10.50 3.59 -8.84
N HIS A 142 -9.74 4.63 -9.18
CA HIS A 142 -9.60 5.07 -10.58
C HIS A 142 -8.30 4.58 -11.22
N ASN A 143 -7.43 3.91 -10.43
CA ASN A 143 -6.10 3.47 -10.84
C ASN A 143 -5.31 4.59 -11.55
N ALA A 144 -5.47 5.82 -11.04
CA ALA A 144 -4.95 7.02 -11.66
C ALA A 144 -4.47 7.98 -10.59
N LEU A 145 -3.21 8.42 -10.71
CA LEU A 145 -2.68 9.48 -9.86
C LEU A 145 -3.47 10.77 -10.14
N PRO A 146 -3.85 11.54 -9.10
CA PRO A 146 -4.40 12.87 -9.31
C PRO A 146 -3.33 13.67 -10.04
N ILE A 147 -3.63 14.12 -11.26
CA ILE A 147 -2.76 15.06 -11.96
C ILE A 147 -2.77 16.35 -11.14
N LYS A 148 -1.75 16.55 -10.30
CA LYS A 148 -1.45 17.87 -9.74
C LYS A 148 -0.83 18.69 -10.86
N TYR A 149 -1.65 19.30 -11.70
CA TYR A 149 -1.23 20.51 -12.40
C TYR A 149 -1.37 21.66 -11.43
N ASP A 150 -0.26 22.06 -10.81
CA ASP A 150 -0.17 23.40 -10.25
C ASP A 150 1.20 24.00 -10.56
N THR A 151 1.24 24.71 -11.68
CA THR A 151 2.22 25.75 -11.95
C THR A 151 1.46 26.99 -12.38
N ASP A 152 0.65 27.58 -11.50
CA ASP A 152 0.21 28.96 -11.69
C ASP A 152 0.89 29.90 -10.69
N ARG A 153 1.89 30.63 -11.19
CA ARG A 153 1.95 32.08 -11.01
C ARG A 153 2.44 32.72 -12.30
N SER A 154 1.52 33.16 -13.15
CA SER A 154 1.36 34.60 -13.50
C SER A 154 0.53 34.84 -14.77
N SER A 155 -0.68 35.34 -14.58
CA SER A 155 -1.26 36.53 -15.25
C SER A 155 -1.38 36.58 -16.79
N GLY A 156 -2.61 36.47 -17.32
CA GLY A 156 -3.00 37.11 -18.60
C GLY A 156 -4.23 36.49 -19.30
N PRO A 157 -5.18 37.27 -19.85
CA PRO A 157 -6.48 36.75 -20.25
C PRO A 157 -6.50 36.19 -21.69
N GLY A 158 -7.14 35.02 -21.82
CA GLY A 158 -7.94 34.61 -22.98
C GLY A 158 -7.22 34.38 -24.32
N ARG A 159 -6.94 33.11 -24.64
CA ARG A 159 -6.98 32.58 -26.01
C ARG A 159 -7.33 31.09 -25.98
N ILE A 160 -8.37 30.70 -26.71
CA ILE A 160 -8.73 29.31 -26.97
C ILE A 160 -7.61 28.68 -27.81
N PHE A 161 -6.93 27.68 -27.25
CA PHE A 161 -5.93 26.89 -27.98
C PHE A 161 -6.56 25.54 -28.36
N THR A 162 -6.72 25.29 -29.65
CA THR A 162 -7.04 23.94 -30.16
C THR A 162 -5.75 23.10 -30.20
N PRO A 163 -5.79 21.80 -29.89
CA PRO A 163 -4.58 20.98 -29.91
C PRO A 163 -4.21 20.64 -31.37
N ARG A 164 -2.98 20.99 -31.77
CA ARG A 164 -2.32 20.43 -32.97
C ARG A 164 -1.52 19.19 -32.55
N PRO A 165 -1.47 18.14 -33.39
CA PRO A 165 -0.84 16.87 -33.04
C PRO A 165 0.69 16.98 -33.01
N ALA A 166 1.27 16.14 -32.16
CA ALA A 166 2.68 16.01 -31.85
C ALA A 166 3.57 15.83 -33.09
N ASN A 167 4.76 16.44 -33.04
CA ASN A 167 5.90 15.94 -33.82
C ASN A 167 7.21 16.07 -33.03
N MET A 168 7.99 15.00 -33.07
CA MET A 168 9.27 14.78 -32.39
C MET A 168 10.35 15.78 -32.85
N ALA A 169 11.22 16.20 -31.92
CA ALA A 169 12.69 16.13 -32.05
C ALA A 169 13.43 16.79 -30.86
N ASN A 170 14.33 16.01 -30.26
CA ASN A 170 15.61 16.34 -29.60
C ASN A 170 15.93 17.81 -29.24
N ASN A 171 16.22 18.09 -27.96
CA ASN A 171 17.61 18.17 -27.46
C ASN A 171 17.70 18.46 -25.95
N LEU A 172 18.86 18.06 -25.40
CA LEU A 172 19.41 18.15 -24.05
C LEU A 172 18.98 19.33 -23.16
N ILE A 173 18.87 19.09 -21.85
CA ILE A 173 19.83 19.54 -20.80
C ILE A 173 19.31 19.09 -19.42
N LEU A 174 20.09 18.27 -18.72
CA LEU A 174 20.03 18.10 -17.25
C LEU A 174 20.75 19.29 -16.59
N PRO A 175 20.32 19.71 -15.40
CA PRO A 175 21.27 19.55 -14.30
C PRO A 175 20.67 19.00 -13.00
N VAL A 176 21.59 18.33 -12.31
CA VAL A 176 21.60 17.78 -10.96
C VAL A 176 21.25 18.82 -9.90
N ILE A 177 20.49 18.43 -8.87
CA ILE A 177 20.59 19.04 -7.54
C ILE A 177 20.84 17.93 -6.51
N THR A 178 21.99 18.03 -5.86
CA THR A 178 22.47 17.22 -4.73
C THR A 178 22.35 18.01 -3.44
N SER A 179 21.87 17.37 -2.36
CA SER A 179 22.22 17.61 -0.93
C SER A 179 21.49 16.52 -0.14
N MET A 180 22.09 15.45 0.41
CA MET A 180 23.12 15.32 1.47
C MET A 180 22.89 16.21 2.69
N ALA A 181 22.53 15.61 3.84
CA ALA A 181 23.39 15.54 5.04
C ALA A 181 22.65 14.91 6.25
N ILE A 182 23.09 13.75 6.76
CA ILE A 182 23.97 13.54 7.94
C ILE A 182 23.18 13.14 9.20
N ILE A 183 23.33 11.88 9.64
CA ILE A 183 23.76 11.55 11.02
C ILE A 183 24.82 10.43 10.90
N THR A 184 26.03 10.68 11.39
CA THR A 184 27.20 9.79 11.37
C THR A 184 27.75 9.61 12.78
N ARG A 185 28.10 8.37 13.14
CA ARG A 185 29.36 7.89 13.76
C ARG A 185 29.06 6.65 14.61
N ALA A 186 29.55 5.46 14.26
CA ALA A 186 30.93 4.97 14.25
C ALA A 186 31.48 4.65 15.65
N THR A 187 31.74 3.38 15.89
CA THR A 187 32.94 2.91 16.60
C THR A 187 33.33 1.55 16.06
N ASN A 188 34.62 1.39 15.79
CA ASN A 188 35.24 0.28 15.10
C ASN A 188 36.38 -0.26 15.99
N VAL A 189 36.62 -1.57 15.86
CA VAL A 189 37.86 -2.34 16.15
C VAL A 189 38.22 -2.74 17.59
N LEU A 190 38.20 -4.06 17.84
CA LEU A 190 39.28 -4.89 18.40
C LEU A 190 38.93 -6.37 18.10
N LEU A 191 39.78 -7.33 17.76
CA LEU A 191 41.09 -7.51 17.11
C LEU A 191 41.16 -9.04 16.84
N LEU A 192 41.84 -9.47 15.77
CA LEU A 192 42.12 -10.90 15.47
C LEU A 192 43.05 -11.53 16.53
N ALA A 193 42.68 -12.72 17.04
CA ALA A 193 43.53 -13.90 17.28
C ALA A 193 42.70 -14.99 17.96
#